data_AF-A0A3A5JXM2-F1
#
_entry.id   AF-A0A3A5JXM2-F1
#
_cell.length_a   1.000
_cell.length_b   1.000
_cell.length_c   1.000
_cell.angle_alpha   90.00
_cell.angle_beta   90.00
_cell.angle_gamma   90.00
#
_symmetry.space_group_name_H-M   'P 1'
#
loop_
_entity.id
_entity.type
_entity.pdbx_description
1 polymer ?
#
loop_
_entity_poly.entity_id
_entity_poly.type
_entity_poly.pdbx_seq_one_letter_code
_entity_poly.pdbx_strand_id
1 'polypeptide(L)'
;MTTAIAKFGFFLRSKAGGELTEHFILAETELTVLGEANSADGKQWINVDDKGTAGWTRPDNLRETALVRSINETELAAVAVAVAKDLQTNAGYLLAVAHVESRDDWRNGVITAKDDSKGAFAPYRFTKDDWKLVAESDRGRELGLRDAGLSFPDQQCLAVGLKSRQDAEVLTKDLQRFVTSIDLYLAHIFGAKAAIALREPSAQTKKLGDMLDELGLSVGALQDLLANRGVLTMNAGVDAVVSTFLERCGEALQAGLDRAATLLRDFSVELPDGSDASFNDVPANFKGEVIKVEPDDVDALGRLCSKEVGVFEKFGEQVLVDGVGAVVDTVFNRMVDNSTEFENTIQAVIDEKFQFSPILATPNKTWRELDPSLEVSAIVDAHLKRRASGGSSVILGAMHFFNPHASNPDWGAEVRAHPTFIGGNPDTKSVHYHGFPRKGGSFYKPPGPYVIFHAGRGHAFNGDGSAMAALSVPAGDDEVTKLLRDHIAKDKIRFQPPKDKFRSMLLGTGTDGSATPSLRRLVLHLASVVDTFIEISSIVRPGGGSFHQLGQAVDIGNEDVAGKLLPKVAVQSVVDAFGIDEIIFDSRKIGQKTNRFNFNGGSPHSFDDATINQHGNHIHFAVRS
;
A
#
# COMPACT_ATOMS: atom_id res chain seq x y z
N MET A 1 37.68 0.68 28.98
CA MET A 1 38.38 1.16 27.77
C MET A 1 37.32 1.70 26.84
N THR A 2 37.52 2.89 26.28
CA THR A 2 36.61 3.49 25.31
C THR A 2 37.05 3.03 23.93
N THR A 3 36.13 2.58 23.06
CA THR A 3 36.45 2.23 21.67
C THR A 3 35.92 3.30 20.72
N ALA A 4 36.72 3.61 19.69
CA ALA A 4 36.42 4.60 18.66
C ALA A 4 36.52 3.94 17.27
N ILE A 5 35.91 4.55 16.26
CA ILE A 5 35.98 4.02 14.89
C ILE A 5 36.66 5.05 13.98
N ALA A 6 37.58 4.58 13.14
CA ALA A 6 38.19 5.39 12.09
C ALA A 6 37.13 5.88 11.09
N LYS A 7 37.04 7.19 10.85
CA LYS A 7 36.11 7.77 9.86
C LYS A 7 36.56 7.56 8.42
N PHE A 8 37.86 7.56 8.18
CA PHE A 8 38.50 7.37 6.89
C PHE A 8 39.90 6.77 7.11
N GLY A 9 40.60 6.39 6.04
CA GLY A 9 41.95 5.83 6.17
C GLY A 9 42.98 6.88 6.61
N PHE A 10 43.83 6.56 7.59
CA PHE A 10 44.91 7.45 8.06
C PHE A 10 46.10 6.68 8.63
N PHE A 11 47.27 7.31 8.64
CA PHE A 11 48.44 6.80 9.33
C PHE A 11 48.45 7.26 10.79
N LEU A 12 48.84 6.37 11.71
CA LEU A 12 49.12 6.75 13.09
C LEU A 12 50.39 7.59 13.20
N ARG A 13 50.55 8.33 14.31
CA ARG A 13 51.79 9.05 14.64
C ARG A 13 52.49 8.49 15.87
N SER A 14 53.81 8.58 15.88
CA SER A 14 54.67 8.06 16.97
C SER A 14 54.46 8.78 18.31
N LYS A 15 54.02 10.04 18.26
CA LYS A 15 53.63 10.88 19.41
C LYS A 15 52.57 11.90 18.98
N ALA A 16 51.89 12.55 19.92
CA ALA A 16 50.95 13.64 19.62
C ALA A 16 51.64 14.75 18.79
N GLY A 17 51.17 14.97 17.56
CA GLY A 17 51.79 15.90 16.60
C GLY A 17 53.13 15.47 15.99
N GLY A 18 53.59 14.23 16.25
CA GLY A 18 54.87 13.68 15.78
C GLY A 18 54.86 13.22 14.33
N GLU A 19 55.86 12.44 13.92
CA GLU A 19 55.95 11.89 12.55
C GLU A 19 54.92 10.78 12.33
N LEU A 20 54.54 10.58 11.06
CA LEU A 20 53.70 9.45 10.66
C LEU A 20 54.48 8.15 10.86
N THR A 21 53.78 7.14 11.36
CA THR A 21 54.25 5.75 11.40
C THR A 21 53.94 5.06 10.07
N GLU A 22 54.48 3.86 9.86
CA GLU A 22 54.14 3.01 8.72
C GLU A 22 52.77 2.32 8.88
N HIS A 23 52.15 2.39 10.07
CA HIS A 23 50.88 1.73 10.34
C HIS A 23 49.70 2.52 9.77
N PHE A 24 49.07 1.98 8.73
CA PHE A 24 47.90 2.54 8.08
C PHE A 24 46.61 1.94 8.63
N ILE A 25 45.79 2.79 9.24
CA ILE A 25 44.46 2.44 9.72
C ILE A 25 43.47 2.60 8.56
N LEU A 26 42.66 1.57 8.31
CA LEU A 26 41.58 1.62 7.31
C LEU A 26 40.36 2.34 7.88
N ALA A 27 39.55 2.93 7.00
CA ALA A 27 38.24 3.44 7.37
C ALA A 27 37.42 2.35 8.07
N GLU A 28 36.62 2.74 9.04
CA GLU A 28 35.74 1.90 9.85
C GLU A 28 36.43 0.86 10.76
N THR A 29 37.75 0.92 10.88
CA THR A 29 38.50 0.11 11.86
C THR A 29 38.13 0.51 13.28
N GLU A 30 37.80 -0.47 14.13
CA GLU A 30 37.59 -0.27 15.57
C GLU A 30 38.93 -0.17 16.30
N LEU A 31 39.06 0.84 17.14
CA LEU A 31 40.30 1.23 17.81
C LEU A 31 40.07 1.35 19.31
N THR A 32 41.02 0.90 20.12
CA THR A 32 40.95 1.07 21.58
C THR A 32 41.57 2.41 21.97
N VAL A 33 40.78 3.31 22.55
CA VAL A 33 41.29 4.60 23.05
C VAL A 33 42.08 4.38 24.33
N LEU A 34 43.37 4.74 24.29
CA LEU A 34 44.32 4.60 25.39
C LEU A 34 44.48 5.88 26.21
N GLY A 35 44.17 7.04 25.64
CA GLY A 35 44.27 8.33 26.33
C GLY A 35 44.28 9.53 25.38
N GLU A 36 44.45 10.73 25.95
CA GLU A 36 44.42 11.99 25.21
C GLU A 36 45.60 12.88 25.60
N ALA A 37 46.07 13.72 24.68
CA ALA A 37 47.11 14.71 24.93
C ALA A 37 47.01 15.88 23.96
N ASN A 38 47.58 17.02 24.36
CA ASN A 38 47.78 18.17 23.49
C ASN A 38 49.21 18.17 22.95
N SER A 39 49.38 18.42 21.64
CA SER A 39 50.70 18.67 21.05
C SER A 39 51.18 20.10 21.36
N ALA A 40 52.45 20.39 21.06
CA ALA A 40 53.06 21.70 21.32
C ALA A 40 52.36 22.87 20.61
N ASP A 41 51.64 22.61 19.51
CA ASP A 41 50.82 23.58 18.78
C ASP A 41 49.38 23.70 19.33
N GLY A 42 49.11 23.16 20.53
CA GLY A 42 47.82 23.29 21.24
C GLY A 42 46.69 22.41 20.70
N LYS A 43 47.00 21.51 19.76
CA LYS A 43 46.05 20.62 19.11
C LYS A 43 45.80 19.37 19.94
N GLN A 44 44.54 18.97 20.09
CA GLN A 44 44.17 17.70 20.75
C GLN A 44 44.48 16.50 19.86
N TRP A 45 44.96 15.43 20.49
CA TRP A 45 45.27 14.12 19.90
C TRP A 45 44.74 13.00 20.80
N ILE A 46 44.32 11.92 20.16
CA ILE A 46 43.83 10.71 20.83
C ILE A 46 44.83 9.58 20.56
N ASN A 47 45.28 8.94 21.64
CA ASN A 47 46.09 7.73 21.57
C ASN A 47 45.16 6.53 21.38
N VAL A 48 45.41 5.75 20.35
CA VAL A 48 44.60 4.60 19.96
C VAL A 48 45.47 3.37 19.76
N ASP A 49 44.93 2.19 20.08
CA ASP A 49 45.52 0.89 19.76
C ASP A 49 44.71 0.20 18.67
N ASP A 50 45.41 -0.24 17.62
CA ASP A 50 44.91 -1.14 16.60
C ASP A 50 45.64 -2.49 16.71
N LYS A 51 44.98 -3.45 17.36
CA LYS A 51 45.44 -4.85 17.50
C LYS A 51 46.89 -4.97 17.99
N GLY A 52 47.25 -4.20 19.01
CA GLY A 52 48.59 -4.20 19.62
C GLY A 52 49.56 -3.19 19.02
N THR A 53 49.14 -2.39 18.04
CA THR A 53 49.91 -1.24 17.54
C THR A 53 49.31 0.06 18.03
N ALA A 54 49.96 0.69 19.00
CA ALA A 54 49.54 1.97 19.58
C ALA A 54 50.10 3.17 18.79
N GLY A 55 49.31 4.23 18.67
CA GLY A 55 49.73 5.48 18.07
C GLY A 55 48.71 6.60 18.16
N TRP A 56 49.09 7.79 17.71
CA TRP A 56 48.32 9.01 17.92
C TRP A 56 47.60 9.48 16.65
N THR A 57 46.35 9.90 16.79
CA THR A 57 45.52 10.44 15.68
C THR A 57 44.73 11.68 16.13
N ARG A 58 44.16 12.41 15.16
CA ARG A 58 43.32 13.58 15.43
C ARG A 58 41.91 13.11 15.82
N PRO A 59 41.20 13.79 16.75
CA PRO A 59 39.79 13.48 17.04
C PRO A 59 38.92 13.48 15.78
N ASP A 60 39.21 14.35 14.81
CA ASP A 60 38.49 14.44 13.54
C ASP A 60 38.57 13.16 12.69
N ASN A 61 39.59 12.33 12.89
CA ASN A 61 39.77 11.05 12.21
C ASN A 61 38.93 9.93 12.85
N LEU A 62 38.31 10.20 14.01
CA LEU A 62 37.58 9.24 14.82
C LEU A 62 36.11 9.66 14.95
N ARG A 63 35.19 8.70 14.98
CA ARG A 63 33.83 8.89 15.50
C ARG A 63 33.77 8.37 16.93
N GLU A 64 33.17 9.16 17.83
CA GLU A 64 33.22 9.00 19.30
C GLU A 64 32.55 7.72 19.83
N THR A 65 31.93 6.89 18.98
CA THR A 65 31.20 5.73 19.46
C THR A 65 31.45 4.45 18.65
N ALA A 66 32.07 3.47 19.32
CA ALA A 66 31.65 2.07 19.22
C ALA A 66 30.33 1.80 19.97
N LEU A 67 29.84 2.80 20.71
CA LEU A 67 28.61 2.75 21.47
C LEU A 67 27.43 3.15 20.59
N VAL A 68 26.78 2.11 20.09
CA VAL A 68 25.43 2.08 19.52
C VAL A 68 25.39 2.32 18.00
N ARG A 69 25.33 1.17 17.34
CA ARG A 69 24.94 0.88 15.97
C ARG A 69 23.50 1.30 15.69
N SER A 70 23.17 2.56 15.94
CA SER A 70 21.80 3.05 15.92
C SER A 70 21.53 4.00 14.79
N ILE A 71 20.31 3.91 14.29
CA ILE A 71 19.71 4.83 13.34
C ILE A 71 18.32 5.18 13.87
N ASN A 72 17.89 6.43 13.75
CA ASN A 72 16.49 6.74 14.05
C ASN A 72 15.58 6.25 12.92
N GLU A 73 14.29 6.06 13.20
CA GLU A 73 13.36 5.50 12.21
C GLU A 73 13.20 6.35 10.94
N THR A 74 13.29 7.69 11.07
CA THR A 74 13.21 8.61 9.93
C THR A 74 14.46 8.52 9.05
N GLU A 75 15.64 8.43 9.65
CA GLU A 75 16.89 8.20 8.94
C GLU A 75 16.89 6.83 8.24
N LEU A 76 16.41 5.77 8.91
CA LEU A 76 16.27 4.47 8.26
C LEU A 76 15.28 4.53 7.10
N ALA A 77 14.20 5.30 7.20
CA ALA A 77 13.28 5.53 6.10
C ALA A 77 13.95 6.24 4.92
N ALA A 78 14.78 7.25 5.19
CA ALA A 78 15.59 7.93 4.16
C ALA A 78 16.55 6.95 3.46
N VAL A 79 17.23 6.10 4.23
CA VAL A 79 18.12 5.05 3.70
C VAL A 79 17.32 4.06 2.86
N ALA A 80 16.19 3.58 3.35
CA ALA A 80 15.33 2.65 2.63
C ALA A 80 14.85 3.23 1.29
N VAL A 81 14.53 4.53 1.23
CA VAL A 81 14.20 5.23 -0.02
C VAL A 81 15.39 5.27 -0.97
N ALA A 82 16.59 5.60 -0.48
CA ALA A 82 17.79 5.63 -1.30
C ALA A 82 18.16 4.23 -1.86
N VAL A 83 18.10 3.20 -1.01
CA VAL A 83 18.34 1.80 -1.40
C VAL A 83 17.28 1.33 -2.40
N ALA A 84 16.01 1.63 -2.15
CA ALA A 84 14.91 1.32 -3.05
C ALA A 84 15.10 1.95 -4.43
N LYS A 85 15.55 3.20 -4.47
CA LYS A 85 15.89 3.91 -5.70
C LYS A 85 17.04 3.24 -6.45
N ASP A 86 18.18 3.02 -5.80
CA ASP A 86 19.37 2.47 -6.46
C ASP A 86 19.17 1.01 -6.94
N LEU A 87 18.55 0.19 -6.10
CA LEU A 87 18.40 -1.24 -6.37
C LEU A 87 17.07 -1.61 -7.02
N GLN A 88 16.20 -0.63 -7.29
CA GLN A 88 14.85 -0.85 -7.83
C GLN A 88 14.03 -1.83 -6.96
N THR A 89 14.07 -1.63 -5.64
CA THR A 89 13.26 -2.37 -4.66
C THR A 89 12.24 -1.43 -3.99
N ASN A 90 11.57 -1.84 -2.92
CA ASN A 90 10.54 -1.03 -2.25
C ASN A 90 10.89 -0.69 -0.82
N ALA A 91 11.00 0.62 -0.58
CA ALA A 91 11.34 1.17 0.73
C ALA A 91 10.35 0.75 1.83
N GLY A 92 9.07 0.63 1.49
CA GLY A 92 8.02 0.16 2.40
C GLY A 92 8.27 -1.27 2.88
N TYR A 93 8.64 -2.17 1.98
CA TYR A 93 9.04 -3.53 2.32
C TYR A 93 10.32 -3.56 3.16
N LEU A 94 11.37 -2.82 2.78
CA LEU A 94 12.62 -2.78 3.57
C LEU A 94 12.34 -2.34 5.02
N LEU A 95 11.53 -1.29 5.19
CA LEU A 95 11.11 -0.83 6.50
C LEU A 95 10.21 -1.84 7.22
N ALA A 96 9.31 -2.51 6.50
CA ALA A 96 8.44 -3.53 7.07
C ALA A 96 9.25 -4.73 7.59
N VAL A 97 10.25 -5.21 6.86
CA VAL A 97 11.15 -6.27 7.32
C VAL A 97 11.90 -5.81 8.57
N ALA A 98 12.52 -4.62 8.55
CA ALA A 98 13.20 -4.08 9.72
C ALA A 98 12.26 -3.99 10.94
N HIS A 99 11.01 -3.56 10.73
CA HIS A 99 10.01 -3.47 11.79
C HIS A 99 9.62 -4.84 12.36
N VAL A 100 9.37 -5.83 11.50
CA VAL A 100 8.99 -7.17 11.95
C VAL A 100 10.13 -7.85 12.71
N GLU A 101 11.35 -7.70 12.21
CA GLU A 101 12.53 -8.40 12.72
C GLU A 101 13.14 -7.76 13.98
N SER A 102 12.88 -6.48 14.23
CA SER A 102 13.48 -5.71 15.34
C SER A 102 12.48 -4.92 16.19
N ARG A 103 11.20 -5.34 16.23
CA ARG A 103 10.05 -4.63 16.85
C ARG A 103 10.32 -3.94 18.19
N ASP A 104 11.11 -4.54 19.09
CA ASP A 104 11.39 -3.96 20.40
C ASP A 104 12.22 -2.66 20.32
N ASP A 105 13.07 -2.52 19.31
CA ASP A 105 13.86 -1.30 19.09
C ASP A 105 13.01 -0.13 18.58
N TRP A 106 11.88 -0.42 17.91
CA TRP A 106 11.00 0.60 17.35
C TRP A 106 10.19 1.36 18.40
N ARG A 107 10.08 0.84 19.63
CA ARG A 107 9.32 1.50 20.72
C ARG A 107 9.88 2.86 21.12
N ASN A 108 11.18 3.07 20.93
CA ASN A 108 11.87 4.31 21.30
C ASN A 108 12.27 5.15 20.07
N GLY A 109 11.88 4.75 18.86
CA GLY A 109 12.28 5.42 17.61
C GLY A 109 13.77 5.30 17.26
N VAL A 110 14.53 4.47 18.00
CA VAL A 110 15.97 4.28 17.83
C VAL A 110 16.24 2.79 17.57
N ILE A 111 16.60 2.48 16.34
CA ILE A 111 16.80 1.12 15.85
C ILE A 111 18.26 0.77 16.04
N THR A 112 18.60 -0.36 16.69
CA THR A 112 20.01 -0.70 16.99
C THR A 112 20.42 -2.03 16.39
N ALA A 113 21.58 -2.10 15.72
CA ALA A 113 22.11 -3.37 15.24
C ALA A 113 22.82 -4.21 16.30
N LYS A 114 22.07 -4.70 17.28
CA LYS A 114 22.55 -5.64 18.29
C LYS A 114 22.44 -7.08 17.80
N ASP A 115 23.39 -7.92 18.17
CA ASP A 115 23.23 -9.37 18.07
C ASP A 115 22.22 -9.87 19.09
N ASP A 116 21.44 -10.86 18.68
CA ASP A 116 20.70 -11.69 19.61
C ASP A 116 21.58 -12.77 20.23
N SER A 117 21.03 -13.54 21.17
CA SER A 117 21.73 -14.63 21.86
C SER A 117 22.21 -15.77 20.94
N LYS A 118 21.86 -15.72 19.64
CA LYS A 118 22.20 -16.71 18.62
C LYS A 118 23.04 -16.11 17.48
N GLY A 119 23.45 -14.83 17.59
CA GLY A 119 24.39 -14.19 16.68
C GLY A 119 23.79 -13.57 15.42
N ALA A 120 22.46 -13.39 15.36
CA ALA A 120 21.81 -12.62 14.29
C ALA A 120 21.65 -11.15 14.69
N PHE A 121 21.94 -10.24 13.76
CA PHE A 121 21.98 -8.80 14.03
C PHE A 121 20.70 -8.10 13.56
N ALA A 122 20.05 -7.36 14.45
CA ALA A 122 18.98 -6.42 14.10
C ALA A 122 19.50 -5.30 13.17
N PRO A 123 18.66 -4.59 12.40
CA PRO A 123 17.23 -4.80 12.31
C PRO A 123 16.78 -5.88 11.33
N TYR A 124 17.68 -6.48 10.53
CA TYR A 124 17.28 -7.43 9.49
C TYR A 124 17.60 -8.90 9.80
N ARG A 125 18.18 -9.20 10.97
CA ARG A 125 18.56 -10.54 11.46
C ARG A 125 19.54 -11.28 10.54
N PHE A 126 20.50 -10.57 9.97
CA PHE A 126 21.62 -11.23 9.30
C PHE A 126 22.49 -11.96 10.33
N THR A 127 22.77 -13.23 10.08
CA THR A 127 23.87 -13.93 10.76
C THR A 127 25.21 -13.52 10.15
N LYS A 128 26.34 -13.83 10.80
CA LYS A 128 27.67 -13.58 10.22
C LYS A 128 27.87 -14.33 8.90
N ASP A 129 27.34 -15.55 8.81
CA ASP A 129 27.49 -16.38 7.60
C ASP A 129 26.62 -15.84 6.46
N ASP A 130 25.36 -15.48 6.74
CA ASP A 130 24.47 -14.88 5.74
C ASP A 130 25.00 -13.53 5.25
N TRP A 131 25.51 -12.72 6.17
CA TRP A 131 26.12 -11.43 5.86
C TRP A 131 27.29 -11.58 4.91
N LYS A 132 28.18 -12.53 5.20
CA LYS A 132 29.38 -12.78 4.39
C LYS A 132 29.01 -13.13 2.96
N LEU A 133 27.99 -13.97 2.75
CA LEU A 133 27.51 -14.33 1.42
C LEU A 133 27.06 -13.10 0.61
N VAL A 134 26.37 -12.16 1.24
CA VAL A 134 25.90 -10.94 0.58
C VAL A 134 27.05 -9.95 0.38
N ALA A 135 27.85 -9.68 1.41
CA ALA A 135 28.91 -8.69 1.40
C ALA A 135 30.09 -9.06 0.48
N GLU A 136 30.41 -10.35 0.35
CA GLU A 136 31.48 -10.85 -0.53
C GLU A 136 31.02 -11.10 -1.98
N SER A 137 29.72 -11.02 -2.26
CA SER A 137 29.22 -11.06 -3.64
C SER A 137 29.79 -9.89 -4.45
N ASP A 138 29.94 -10.05 -5.76
CA ASP A 138 30.51 -8.99 -6.61
C ASP A 138 29.70 -7.70 -6.50
N ARG A 139 28.36 -7.81 -6.56
CA ARG A 139 27.48 -6.65 -6.38
C ARG A 139 27.53 -6.09 -4.95
N GLY A 140 27.64 -6.92 -3.93
CA GLY A 140 27.81 -6.46 -2.55
C GLY A 140 29.09 -5.64 -2.36
N ARG A 141 30.20 -6.10 -2.95
CA ARG A 141 31.48 -5.39 -2.91
C ARG A 141 31.44 -4.06 -3.67
N GLU A 142 30.79 -4.03 -4.83
CA GLU A 142 30.53 -2.81 -5.63
C GLU A 142 29.70 -1.78 -4.85
N LEU A 143 28.67 -2.24 -4.14
CA LEU A 143 27.81 -1.41 -3.29
C LEU A 143 28.49 -0.97 -1.98
N GLY A 144 29.73 -1.40 -1.75
CA GLY A 144 30.51 -1.02 -0.58
C GLY A 144 30.19 -1.81 0.68
N LEU A 145 29.45 -2.92 0.61
CA LEU A 145 29.24 -3.81 1.75
C LEU A 145 30.59 -4.41 2.21
N ARG A 146 30.80 -4.45 3.53
CA ARG A 146 32.00 -4.99 4.19
C ARG A 146 31.62 -5.82 5.39
N ASP A 147 32.52 -6.67 5.88
CA ASP A 147 32.28 -7.52 7.07
C ASP A 147 31.84 -6.72 8.30
N ALA A 148 32.43 -5.54 8.51
CA ALA A 148 32.04 -4.64 9.59
C ALA A 148 30.60 -4.10 9.44
N GLY A 149 30.10 -4.02 8.20
CA GLY A 149 28.78 -3.51 7.81
C GLY A 149 27.61 -4.24 8.47
N LEU A 150 27.79 -5.50 8.90
CA LEU A 150 26.79 -6.25 9.67
C LEU A 150 26.34 -5.50 10.93
N SER A 151 27.19 -4.59 11.38
CA SER A 151 27.01 -3.76 12.55
C SER A 151 26.24 -2.48 12.29
N PHE A 152 25.74 -2.23 11.09
CA PHE A 152 25.21 -0.91 10.75
C PHE A 152 23.82 -1.07 10.09
N PRO A 153 22.75 -0.52 10.69
CA PRO A 153 21.39 -0.69 10.17
C PRO A 153 21.20 -0.26 8.71
N ASP A 154 21.92 0.77 8.27
CA ASP A 154 21.92 1.29 6.90
C ASP A 154 22.60 0.32 5.92
N GLN A 155 23.77 -0.22 6.29
CA GLN A 155 24.45 -1.27 5.52
C GLN A 155 23.59 -2.54 5.45
N GLN A 156 22.90 -2.90 6.54
CA GLN A 156 21.96 -4.01 6.51
C GLN A 156 20.74 -3.73 5.64
N CYS A 157 20.24 -2.49 5.60
CA CYS A 157 19.16 -2.10 4.70
C CYS A 157 19.57 -2.28 3.23
N LEU A 158 20.79 -1.86 2.89
CA LEU A 158 21.37 -2.05 1.56
C LEU A 158 21.51 -3.54 1.21
N ALA A 159 22.01 -4.35 2.14
CA ALA A 159 22.14 -5.80 1.97
C ALA A 159 20.78 -6.49 1.77
N VAL A 160 19.75 -6.12 2.55
CA VAL A 160 18.40 -6.66 2.38
C VAL A 160 17.78 -6.19 1.05
N GLY A 161 18.04 -4.96 0.63
CA GLY A 161 17.62 -4.45 -0.67
C GLY A 161 18.20 -5.29 -1.81
N LEU A 162 19.50 -5.57 -1.77
CA LEU A 162 20.18 -6.42 -2.76
C LEU A 162 19.60 -7.84 -2.77
N LYS A 163 19.47 -8.45 -1.59
CA LYS A 163 18.93 -9.81 -1.46
C LYS A 163 17.48 -9.90 -1.94
N SER A 164 16.64 -8.91 -1.60
CA SER A 164 15.24 -8.85 -2.03
C SER A 164 15.10 -8.81 -3.55
N ARG A 165 15.97 -8.07 -4.24
CA ARG A 165 16.00 -8.04 -5.71
C ARG A 165 16.38 -9.40 -6.30
N GLN A 166 17.42 -10.03 -5.77
CA GLN A 166 17.87 -11.36 -6.22
C GLN A 166 16.79 -12.42 -5.97
N ASP A 167 16.16 -12.39 -4.81
CA ASP A 167 15.07 -13.30 -4.47
C ASP A 167 13.85 -13.03 -5.38
N ALA A 168 13.51 -11.77 -5.67
CA ALA A 168 12.43 -11.44 -6.61
C ALA A 168 12.68 -11.99 -8.02
N GLU A 169 13.91 -11.95 -8.52
CA GLU A 169 14.28 -12.52 -9.82
C GLU A 169 14.12 -14.04 -9.87
N VAL A 170 14.43 -14.75 -8.77
CA VAL A 170 14.23 -16.20 -8.66
C VAL A 170 12.74 -16.52 -8.55
N LEU A 171 12.04 -15.85 -7.63
CA LEU A 171 10.63 -16.08 -7.38
C LEU A 171 9.77 -15.78 -8.61
N THR A 172 10.06 -14.73 -9.36
CA THR A 172 9.33 -14.38 -10.60
C THR A 172 9.44 -15.46 -11.66
N LYS A 173 10.56 -16.19 -11.73
CA LYS A 173 10.76 -17.27 -12.71
C LYS A 173 9.96 -18.51 -12.37
N ASP A 174 9.84 -18.82 -11.08
CA ASP A 174 9.31 -20.09 -10.61
C ASP A 174 7.85 -20.00 -10.12
N LEU A 175 7.39 -18.82 -9.72
CA LEU A 175 5.99 -18.59 -9.35
C LEU A 175 5.15 -18.25 -10.60
N GLN A 176 4.05 -18.97 -10.81
CA GLN A 176 3.05 -18.64 -11.83
C GLN A 176 2.13 -17.48 -11.41
N ARG A 177 2.63 -16.56 -10.57
CA ARG A 177 1.93 -15.41 -10.01
C ARG A 177 2.94 -14.34 -9.61
N PHE A 178 2.44 -13.13 -9.35
CA PHE A 178 3.28 -12.05 -8.84
C PHE A 178 3.92 -12.39 -7.49
N VAL A 179 5.16 -11.94 -7.34
CA VAL A 179 5.90 -11.94 -6.08
C VAL A 179 5.29 -10.90 -5.16
N THR A 180 4.91 -11.32 -3.97
CA THR A 180 4.31 -10.47 -2.93
C THR A 180 5.33 -10.18 -1.82
N SER A 181 5.06 -9.18 -0.99
CA SER A 181 5.89 -8.86 0.18
C SER A 181 6.09 -10.08 1.10
N ILE A 182 5.05 -10.93 1.25
CA ILE A 182 5.17 -12.15 2.04
C ILE A 182 6.10 -13.18 1.38
N ASP A 183 6.14 -13.29 0.05
CA ASP A 183 7.07 -14.21 -0.62
C ASP A 183 8.51 -13.79 -0.42
N LEU A 184 8.78 -12.49 -0.55
CA LEU A 184 10.11 -11.94 -0.30
C LEU A 184 10.51 -12.03 1.17
N TYR A 185 9.55 -11.85 2.07
CA TYR A 185 9.80 -12.05 3.49
C TYR A 185 10.11 -13.53 3.80
N LEU A 186 9.38 -14.48 3.22
CA LEU A 186 9.69 -15.91 3.35
C LEU A 186 11.06 -16.25 2.73
N ALA A 187 11.42 -15.62 1.60
CA ALA A 187 12.73 -15.81 0.98
C ALA A 187 13.86 -15.21 1.83
N HIS A 188 13.62 -14.06 2.46
CA HIS A 188 14.55 -13.47 3.43
C HIS A 188 14.82 -14.43 4.61
N ILE A 189 13.77 -15.10 5.11
CA ILE A 189 13.87 -16.01 6.24
C ILE A 189 14.48 -17.36 5.85
N PHE A 190 13.97 -18.00 4.80
CA PHE A 190 14.21 -19.42 4.48
C PHE A 190 14.90 -19.65 3.12
N GLY A 191 15.09 -18.59 2.32
CA GLY A 191 15.53 -18.66 0.94
C GLY A 191 14.37 -18.88 -0.05
N ALA A 192 14.58 -18.47 -1.31
CA ALA A 192 13.56 -18.48 -2.36
C ALA A 192 12.92 -19.87 -2.61
N LYS A 193 13.70 -20.95 -2.57
CA LYS A 193 13.19 -22.33 -2.76
C LYS A 193 12.15 -22.71 -1.72
N ALA A 194 12.41 -22.38 -0.44
CA ALA A 194 11.47 -22.64 0.64
C ALA A 194 10.26 -21.71 0.56
N ALA A 195 10.44 -20.45 0.18
CA ALA A 195 9.33 -19.54 -0.07
C ALA A 195 8.37 -20.07 -1.13
N ILE A 196 8.86 -20.63 -2.25
CA ILE A 196 8.03 -21.26 -3.29
C ILE A 196 7.24 -22.44 -2.71
N ALA A 197 7.93 -23.38 -2.08
CA ALA A 197 7.32 -24.61 -1.55
C ALA A 197 6.24 -24.33 -0.50
N LEU A 198 6.45 -23.34 0.38
CA LEU A 198 5.47 -22.96 1.41
C LEU A 198 4.20 -22.33 0.82
N ARG A 199 4.27 -21.80 -0.41
CA ARG A 199 3.14 -21.12 -1.06
C ARG A 199 2.30 -22.06 -1.92
N GLU A 200 2.72 -23.31 -2.09
CA GLU A 200 1.93 -24.32 -2.77
C GLU A 200 0.63 -24.64 -2.01
N PRO A 201 -0.52 -24.81 -2.69
CA PRO A 201 -1.77 -25.18 -2.04
C PRO A 201 -1.67 -26.46 -1.21
N SER A 202 -0.88 -27.44 -1.68
CA SER A 202 -0.64 -28.71 -0.98
C SER A 202 0.19 -28.55 0.30
N ALA A 203 0.90 -27.44 0.48
CA ALA A 203 1.67 -27.17 1.68
C ALA A 203 0.80 -26.65 2.83
N GLN A 204 -0.33 -26.00 2.51
CA GLN A 204 -1.13 -25.22 3.47
C GLN A 204 -1.64 -26.02 4.68
N THR A 205 -1.85 -27.32 4.53
CA THR A 205 -2.35 -28.20 5.60
C THR A 205 -1.24 -29.03 6.28
N LYS A 206 0.00 -28.95 5.78
CA LYS A 206 1.15 -29.66 6.35
C LYS A 206 1.75 -28.89 7.53
N LYS A 207 2.55 -29.59 8.34
CA LYS A 207 3.39 -28.95 9.34
C LYS A 207 4.57 -28.24 8.69
N LEU A 208 4.94 -27.09 9.25
CA LEU A 208 6.07 -26.29 8.78
C LEU A 208 7.39 -27.06 8.86
N GLY A 209 7.64 -27.76 9.96
CA GLY A 209 8.84 -28.57 10.17
C GLY A 209 9.01 -29.65 9.11
N ASP A 210 7.94 -30.38 8.78
CA ASP A 210 7.97 -31.44 7.77
C ASP A 210 8.32 -30.87 6.38
N MET A 211 7.70 -29.73 6.01
CA MET A 211 7.95 -29.06 4.73
C MET A 211 9.38 -28.53 4.59
N LEU A 212 9.96 -28.03 5.67
CA LEU A 212 11.30 -27.43 5.63
C LEU A 212 12.40 -28.50 5.77
N ASP A 213 12.14 -29.61 6.45
CA ASP A 213 13.05 -30.77 6.49
C ASP A 213 13.19 -31.41 5.10
N GLU A 214 12.09 -31.51 4.34
CA GLU A 214 12.10 -31.93 2.92
C GLU A 214 13.01 -31.04 2.03
N LEU A 215 13.27 -29.80 2.47
CA LEU A 215 14.11 -28.82 1.78
C LEU A 215 15.53 -28.70 2.36
N GLY A 216 15.88 -29.56 3.33
CA GLY A 216 17.20 -29.62 3.94
C GLY A 216 17.43 -28.64 5.10
N LEU A 217 16.37 -27.99 5.60
CA LEU A 217 16.43 -27.16 6.82
C LEU A 217 16.07 -28.01 8.03
N SER A 218 17.08 -28.46 8.78
CA SER A 218 16.85 -29.32 9.95
C SER A 218 15.90 -28.67 10.96
N VAL A 219 15.05 -29.47 11.59
CA VAL A 219 14.07 -29.03 12.60
C VAL A 219 14.71 -28.22 13.73
N GLY A 220 15.93 -28.59 14.16
CA GLY A 220 16.66 -27.85 15.20
C GLY A 220 17.07 -26.44 14.76
N ALA A 221 17.58 -26.28 13.54
CA ALA A 221 17.91 -24.98 12.97
C ALA A 221 16.67 -24.11 12.77
N LEU A 222 15.56 -24.71 12.36
CA LEU A 222 14.28 -24.03 12.21
C LEU A 222 13.73 -23.55 13.56
N GLN A 223 13.83 -24.39 14.60
CA GLN A 223 13.34 -24.03 15.92
C GLN A 223 14.16 -22.88 16.53
N ASP A 224 15.48 -22.89 16.35
CA ASP A 224 16.33 -21.76 16.72
C ASP A 224 15.99 -20.49 15.93
N LEU A 225 15.81 -20.60 14.61
CA LEU A 225 15.46 -19.48 13.75
C LEU A 225 14.12 -18.84 14.11
N LEU A 226 13.09 -19.65 14.43
CA LEU A 226 11.77 -19.17 14.82
C LEU A 226 11.75 -18.63 16.26
N ALA A 227 12.49 -19.25 17.19
CA ALA A 227 12.54 -18.83 18.59
C ALA A 227 13.03 -17.39 18.77
N ASN A 228 13.93 -16.92 17.89
CA ASN A 228 14.49 -15.58 17.97
C ASN A 228 13.63 -14.50 17.31
N ARG A 229 12.68 -14.90 16.47
CA ARG A 229 11.76 -14.00 15.78
C ARG A 229 10.46 -13.91 16.57
N GLY A 230 10.50 -13.31 17.76
CA GLY A 230 9.40 -13.29 18.75
C GLY A 230 7.99 -12.88 18.26
N VAL A 231 7.86 -12.36 17.04
CA VAL A 231 6.57 -12.13 16.36
C VAL A 231 6.04 -13.41 15.69
N LEU A 232 6.93 -14.28 15.20
CA LEU A 232 6.66 -15.59 14.61
C LEU A 232 6.75 -16.75 15.60
N THR A 233 7.10 -16.51 16.87
CA THR A 233 7.04 -17.56 17.90
C THR A 233 5.61 -17.99 18.12
N MET A 234 5.22 -19.09 17.46
CA MET A 234 4.00 -19.83 17.74
C MET A 234 4.23 -20.75 18.94
N ASN A 235 3.22 -20.95 19.79
CA ASN A 235 3.26 -22.01 20.81
C ASN A 235 3.53 -23.40 20.17
N ALA A 236 3.18 -23.57 18.90
CA ALA A 236 3.45 -24.77 18.12
C ALA A 236 4.83 -24.78 17.43
N GLY A 237 5.53 -23.64 17.29
CA GLY A 237 6.83 -23.57 16.62
C GLY A 237 6.86 -24.28 15.26
N VAL A 238 7.75 -25.26 15.12
CA VAL A 238 7.90 -26.11 13.93
C VAL A 238 6.68 -27.01 13.65
N ASP A 239 5.85 -27.28 14.66
CA ASP A 239 4.59 -28.03 14.52
C ASP A 239 3.42 -27.17 14.01
N ALA A 240 3.66 -25.89 13.72
CA ALA A 240 2.67 -25.01 13.11
C ALA A 240 2.19 -25.55 11.76
N VAL A 241 0.88 -25.44 11.51
CA VAL A 241 0.34 -25.62 10.15
C VAL A 241 0.79 -24.45 9.29
N VAL A 242 1.24 -24.73 8.05
CA VAL A 242 1.81 -23.73 7.13
C VAL A 242 0.84 -22.55 6.92
N SER A 243 -0.45 -22.78 6.73
CA SER A 243 -1.43 -21.69 6.54
C SER A 243 -1.48 -20.72 7.73
N THR A 244 -1.53 -21.24 8.96
CA THR A 244 -1.51 -20.43 10.19
C THR A 244 -0.18 -19.68 10.36
N PHE A 245 0.94 -20.29 9.96
CA PHE A 245 2.23 -19.62 9.95
C PHE A 245 2.27 -18.46 8.95
N LEU A 246 1.75 -18.67 7.72
CA LEU A 246 1.70 -17.64 6.68
C LEU A 246 0.77 -16.49 7.05
N GLU A 247 -0.38 -16.79 7.66
CA GLU A 247 -1.31 -15.77 8.18
C GLU A 247 -0.60 -14.83 9.16
N ARG A 248 0.13 -15.38 10.13
CA ARG A 248 0.90 -14.59 11.10
C ARG A 248 2.03 -13.79 10.46
N CYS A 249 2.73 -14.36 9.48
CA CYS A 249 3.72 -13.62 8.70
C CYS A 249 3.06 -12.42 7.99
N GLY A 250 1.88 -12.63 7.40
CA GLY A 250 1.09 -11.58 6.76
C GLY A 250 0.69 -10.47 7.73
N GLU A 251 0.12 -10.82 8.89
CA GLU A 251 -0.26 -9.85 9.93
C GLU A 251 0.93 -9.03 10.43
N ALA A 252 2.06 -9.70 10.70
CA ALA A 252 3.28 -9.05 11.15
C ALA A 252 3.81 -8.06 10.11
N LEU A 253 3.89 -8.52 8.85
CA LEU A 253 4.40 -7.72 7.74
C LEU A 253 3.47 -6.53 7.45
N GLN A 254 2.15 -6.71 7.53
CA GLN A 254 1.19 -5.62 7.37
C GLN A 254 1.39 -4.54 8.43
N ALA A 255 1.59 -4.91 9.70
CA ALA A 255 1.90 -3.93 10.74
C ALA A 255 3.19 -3.14 10.45
N GLY A 256 4.20 -3.79 9.85
CA GLY A 256 5.40 -3.12 9.37
C GLY A 256 5.15 -2.17 8.20
N LEU A 257 4.33 -2.58 7.24
CA LEU A 257 3.93 -1.78 6.08
C LEU A 257 3.14 -0.53 6.50
N ASP A 258 2.23 -0.65 7.46
CA ASP A 258 1.47 0.47 8.01
C ASP A 258 2.40 1.51 8.68
N ARG A 259 3.40 1.03 9.42
CA ARG A 259 4.43 1.91 10.02
C ARG A 259 5.26 2.57 8.93
N ALA A 260 5.69 1.82 7.93
CA ALA A 260 6.46 2.35 6.81
C ALA A 260 5.68 3.43 6.04
N ALA A 261 4.39 3.22 5.77
CA ALA A 261 3.53 4.21 5.12
C ALA A 261 3.44 5.52 5.91
N THR A 262 3.47 5.44 7.24
CA THR A 262 3.51 6.64 8.10
C THR A 262 4.84 7.38 7.94
N LEU A 263 5.97 6.67 7.98
CA LEU A 263 7.30 7.28 7.88
C LEU A 263 7.60 7.84 6.49
N LEU A 264 7.11 7.17 5.44
CA LEU A 264 7.35 7.55 4.06
C LEU A 264 6.49 8.71 3.56
N ARG A 265 5.51 9.17 4.36
CA ARG A 265 4.60 10.26 3.98
C ARG A 265 5.34 11.56 3.62
N ASP A 266 6.43 11.83 4.33
CA ASP A 266 7.18 13.08 4.21
C ASP A 266 8.35 12.98 3.21
N PHE A 267 8.58 11.80 2.63
CA PHE A 267 9.62 11.59 1.63
C PHE A 267 9.04 11.76 0.22
N SER A 268 9.55 12.74 -0.52
CA SER A 268 9.31 12.86 -1.97
C SER A 268 10.08 11.75 -2.67
N VAL A 269 9.49 10.55 -2.75
CA VAL A 269 10.11 9.41 -3.41
C VAL A 269 9.98 9.57 -4.92
N GLU A 270 11.00 10.13 -5.55
CA GLU A 270 11.23 9.98 -7.00
C GLU A 270 11.83 8.59 -7.25
N LEU A 271 11.00 7.64 -7.69
CA LEU A 271 11.51 6.36 -8.14
C LEU A 271 12.19 6.52 -9.52
N PRO A 272 13.25 5.74 -9.82
CA PRO A 272 13.90 5.79 -11.12
C PRO A 272 12.93 5.32 -12.21
N ASP A 273 13.05 5.92 -13.39
CA ASP A 273 12.40 5.42 -14.61
C ASP A 273 12.77 3.94 -14.81
N GLY A 274 11.74 3.08 -14.88
CA GLY A 274 11.91 1.63 -15.04
C GLY A 274 12.07 0.83 -13.75
N SER A 275 11.77 1.37 -12.55
CA SER A 275 11.75 0.54 -11.34
C SER A 275 10.57 -0.44 -11.34
N ASP A 276 10.91 -1.73 -11.30
CA ASP A 276 9.97 -2.86 -11.18
C ASP A 276 9.63 -3.13 -9.71
N ALA A 277 9.57 -2.08 -8.87
CA ALA A 277 9.29 -2.17 -7.44
C ALA A 277 7.81 -2.53 -7.20
N SER A 278 7.40 -3.72 -7.62
CA SER A 278 6.08 -4.30 -7.40
C SER A 278 5.94 -4.73 -5.96
N PHE A 279 5.38 -3.87 -5.12
CA PHE A 279 4.90 -4.29 -3.81
C PHE A 279 3.49 -3.78 -3.70
N ASN A 280 2.62 -4.60 -4.30
CA ASN A 280 1.23 -4.27 -4.46
C ASN A 280 0.39 -5.12 -3.52
N ASP A 281 -0.72 -4.55 -3.09
CA ASP A 281 -1.87 -5.30 -2.59
C ASP A 281 -2.60 -6.04 -3.74
N VAL A 282 -1.84 -6.77 -4.56
CA VAL A 282 -2.39 -7.63 -5.61
C VAL A 282 -2.60 -9.02 -5.01
N PRO A 283 -3.83 -9.54 -4.98
CA PRO A 283 -4.09 -10.88 -4.51
C PRO A 283 -3.20 -11.90 -5.23
N ALA A 284 -2.64 -12.86 -4.49
CA ALA A 284 -1.74 -13.88 -5.04
C ALA A 284 -2.37 -14.73 -6.18
N ASN A 285 -3.69 -14.75 -6.28
CA ASN A 285 -4.47 -15.44 -7.31
C ASN A 285 -5.12 -14.48 -8.33
N PHE A 286 -4.67 -13.22 -8.39
CA PHE A 286 -5.25 -12.22 -9.27
C PHE A 286 -5.15 -12.65 -10.74
N LYS A 287 -6.29 -12.61 -11.44
CA LYS A 287 -6.42 -12.91 -12.86
C LYS A 287 -7.03 -11.70 -13.55
N GLY A 288 -6.19 -10.81 -14.05
CA GLY A 288 -6.62 -9.57 -14.69
C GLY A 288 -5.47 -8.89 -15.44
N GLU A 289 -5.80 -7.80 -16.13
CA GLU A 289 -4.83 -7.07 -16.95
C GLU A 289 -3.86 -6.25 -16.10
N VAL A 290 -2.67 -5.97 -16.64
CA VAL A 290 -1.66 -5.15 -15.95
C VAL A 290 -1.40 -3.90 -16.76
N ILE A 291 -1.69 -2.75 -16.15
CA ILE A 291 -1.43 -1.42 -16.69
C ILE A 291 -0.12 -0.90 -16.07
N LYS A 292 0.98 -0.97 -16.81
CA LYS A 292 2.23 -0.29 -16.43
C LYS A 292 2.25 1.09 -17.07
N VAL A 293 2.21 2.13 -16.25
CA VAL A 293 2.18 3.53 -16.71
C VAL A 293 3.61 4.05 -16.80
N GLU A 294 4.04 4.35 -18.02
CA GLU A 294 5.37 4.89 -18.33
C GLU A 294 5.34 6.43 -18.44
N PRO A 295 6.49 7.13 -18.41
CA PRO A 295 6.52 8.59 -18.51
C PRO A 295 5.83 9.15 -19.78
N ASP A 296 5.96 8.47 -20.91
CA ASP A 296 5.27 8.84 -22.16
C ASP A 296 3.74 8.72 -22.04
N ASP A 297 3.24 7.78 -21.22
CA ASP A 297 1.81 7.64 -20.96
C ASP A 297 1.27 8.79 -20.10
N VAL A 298 2.08 9.26 -19.14
CA VAL A 298 1.74 10.44 -18.32
C VAL A 298 1.64 11.69 -19.19
N ASP A 299 2.58 11.89 -20.13
CA ASP A 299 2.53 13.02 -21.08
C ASP A 299 1.32 12.90 -22.04
N ALA A 300 1.08 11.70 -22.58
CA ALA A 300 -0.06 11.44 -23.45
C ALA A 300 -1.40 11.74 -22.74
N LEU A 301 -1.57 11.24 -21.51
CA LEU A 301 -2.74 11.51 -20.68
C LEU A 301 -2.84 13.00 -20.31
N GLY A 302 -1.73 13.65 -19.93
CA GLY A 302 -1.68 15.07 -19.59
C GLY A 302 -2.14 15.97 -20.73
N ARG A 303 -1.64 15.72 -21.94
CA ARG A 303 -2.03 16.43 -23.17
C ARG A 303 -3.49 16.18 -23.55
N LEU A 304 -3.93 14.92 -23.49
CA LEU A 304 -5.32 14.56 -23.76
C LEU A 304 -6.26 15.27 -22.79
N CYS A 305 -6.04 15.11 -21.48
CA CYS A 305 -6.88 15.69 -20.44
C CYS A 305 -6.89 17.23 -20.51
N SER A 306 -5.77 17.87 -20.85
CA SER A 306 -5.72 19.32 -21.01
C SER A 306 -6.68 19.81 -22.10
N LYS A 307 -6.79 19.08 -23.21
CA LYS A 307 -7.69 19.45 -24.32
C LYS A 307 -9.13 18.98 -24.11
N GLU A 308 -9.35 17.81 -23.50
CA GLU A 308 -10.69 17.27 -23.26
C GLU A 308 -11.43 17.99 -22.12
N VAL A 309 -10.75 18.23 -20.99
CA VAL A 309 -11.40 18.70 -19.75
C VAL A 309 -10.73 19.92 -19.13
N GLY A 310 -9.69 20.49 -19.73
CA GLY A 310 -9.05 21.71 -19.21
C GLY A 310 -10.02 22.88 -19.02
N VAL A 311 -11.08 22.97 -19.85
CA VAL A 311 -12.12 23.98 -19.72
C VAL A 311 -12.92 23.89 -18.40
N PHE A 312 -12.82 22.79 -17.65
CA PHE A 312 -13.51 22.63 -16.37
C PHE A 312 -12.89 23.45 -15.24
N GLU A 313 -11.64 23.91 -15.38
CA GLU A 313 -10.95 24.78 -14.43
C GLU A 313 -11.78 26.01 -14.06
N LYS A 314 -12.53 26.58 -15.01
CA LYS A 314 -13.40 27.74 -14.79
C LYS A 314 -14.52 27.50 -13.77
N PHE A 315 -14.78 26.24 -13.41
CA PHE A 315 -15.77 25.84 -12.41
C PHE A 315 -15.14 25.45 -11.07
N GLY A 316 -13.82 25.56 -10.95
CA GLY A 316 -13.04 25.26 -9.75
C GLY A 316 -12.07 24.11 -9.94
N GLU A 317 -10.98 24.15 -9.17
CA GLU A 317 -9.90 23.17 -9.20
C GLU A 317 -10.41 21.73 -9.02
N GLN A 318 -11.30 21.48 -8.05
CA GLN A 318 -11.84 20.14 -7.83
C GLN A 318 -12.63 19.61 -9.04
N VAL A 319 -13.35 20.46 -9.76
CA VAL A 319 -14.12 20.06 -10.95
C VAL A 319 -13.16 19.66 -12.08
N LEU A 320 -12.03 20.36 -12.21
CA LEU A 320 -10.94 19.96 -13.10
C LEU A 320 -10.32 18.63 -12.68
N VAL A 321 -9.96 18.46 -11.39
CA VAL A 321 -9.39 17.22 -10.84
C VAL A 321 -10.30 16.02 -11.10
N ASP A 322 -11.60 16.16 -10.85
CA ASP A 322 -12.56 15.09 -11.07
C ASP A 322 -12.73 14.78 -12.56
N GLY A 323 -12.74 15.80 -13.42
CA GLY A 323 -12.80 15.64 -14.88
C GLY A 323 -11.57 14.96 -15.46
N VAL A 324 -10.38 15.36 -15.03
CA VAL A 324 -9.11 14.71 -15.41
C VAL A 324 -9.14 13.25 -15.00
N GLY A 325 -9.54 12.97 -13.76
CA GLY A 325 -9.66 11.62 -13.27
C GLY A 325 -10.64 10.75 -14.05
N ALA A 326 -11.77 11.33 -14.45
CA ALA A 326 -12.77 10.64 -15.23
C ALA A 326 -12.26 10.26 -16.63
N VAL A 327 -11.48 11.12 -17.28
CA VAL A 327 -10.87 10.81 -18.59
C VAL A 327 -9.79 9.73 -18.46
N VAL A 328 -8.88 9.85 -17.49
CA VAL A 328 -7.83 8.85 -17.23
C VAL A 328 -8.44 7.48 -16.96
N ASP A 329 -9.45 7.41 -16.10
CA ASP A 329 -10.14 6.15 -15.79
C ASP A 329 -10.88 5.57 -16.99
N THR A 330 -11.42 6.40 -17.88
CA THR A 330 -12.05 5.94 -19.13
C THR A 330 -11.02 5.24 -20.01
N VAL A 331 -9.82 5.81 -20.13
CA VAL A 331 -8.71 5.21 -20.91
C VAL A 331 -8.33 3.86 -20.32
N PHE A 332 -8.18 3.75 -18.99
CA PHE A 332 -7.88 2.48 -18.33
C PHE A 332 -8.97 1.42 -18.52
N ASN A 333 -10.24 1.80 -18.34
CA ASN A 333 -11.34 0.87 -18.50
C ASN A 333 -11.41 0.34 -19.95
N ARG A 334 -11.16 1.20 -20.96
CA ARG A 334 -11.08 0.77 -22.37
C ARG A 334 -9.91 -0.18 -22.61
N MET A 335 -8.75 0.12 -22.04
CA MET A 335 -7.54 -0.67 -22.22
C MET A 335 -7.69 -2.11 -21.71
N VAL A 336 -8.46 -2.31 -20.64
CA VAL A 336 -8.66 -3.61 -19.98
C VAL A 336 -10.00 -4.27 -20.34
N ASP A 337 -10.71 -3.67 -21.30
CA ASP A 337 -11.88 -4.29 -21.90
C ASP A 337 -11.45 -5.47 -22.75
N ASN A 338 -12.11 -6.60 -22.57
CA ASN A 338 -11.78 -7.84 -23.28
C ASN A 338 -12.50 -7.96 -24.63
N SER A 339 -13.19 -6.90 -25.08
CA SER A 339 -13.79 -6.87 -26.40
C SER A 339 -12.79 -6.33 -27.44
N THR A 340 -13.07 -6.53 -28.72
CA THR A 340 -12.28 -5.96 -29.82
C THR A 340 -12.68 -4.51 -30.13
N GLU A 341 -13.38 -3.83 -29.21
CA GLU A 341 -13.85 -2.45 -29.41
C GLU A 341 -12.75 -1.42 -29.17
N PHE A 342 -11.76 -1.73 -28.34
CA PHE A 342 -10.71 -0.80 -27.93
C PHE A 342 -9.32 -1.44 -28.03
N GLU A 343 -8.31 -0.58 -28.20
CA GLU A 343 -6.91 -0.97 -28.12
C GLU A 343 -6.46 -1.26 -26.67
N ASN A 344 -5.31 -1.93 -26.50
CA ASN A 344 -4.85 -2.44 -25.20
C ASN A 344 -3.61 -1.73 -24.62
N THR A 345 -3.30 -0.52 -25.09
CA THR A 345 -2.29 0.36 -24.46
C THR A 345 -2.84 1.77 -24.32
N ILE A 346 -2.34 2.54 -23.35
CA ILE A 346 -2.79 3.92 -23.08
C ILE A 346 -2.68 4.76 -24.36
N GLN A 347 -1.50 4.79 -24.98
CA GLN A 347 -1.27 5.59 -26.19
C GLN A 347 -2.11 5.14 -27.37
N ALA A 348 -2.29 3.82 -27.58
CA ALA A 348 -3.11 3.32 -28.67
C ALA A 348 -4.60 3.66 -28.47
N VAL A 349 -5.13 3.55 -27.25
CA VAL A 349 -6.51 3.98 -26.93
C VAL A 349 -6.69 5.47 -27.19
N ILE A 350 -5.68 6.29 -26.88
CA ILE A 350 -5.74 7.74 -27.14
C ILE A 350 -5.70 8.03 -28.64
N ASP A 351 -4.80 7.40 -29.39
CA ASP A 351 -4.64 7.61 -30.83
C ASP A 351 -5.73 6.92 -31.68
N GLU A 352 -6.53 6.05 -31.06
CA GLU A 352 -7.58 5.32 -31.74
C GLU A 352 -8.60 6.28 -32.36
N LYS A 353 -8.90 6.03 -33.64
CA LYS A 353 -9.73 6.92 -34.44
C LYS A 353 -11.13 7.02 -33.85
N PHE A 354 -11.58 8.26 -33.66
CA PHE A 354 -12.91 8.61 -33.14
C PHE A 354 -13.13 8.41 -31.64
N GLN A 355 -12.10 8.02 -30.89
CA GLN A 355 -12.23 7.90 -29.43
C GLN A 355 -12.17 9.25 -28.71
N PHE A 356 -11.33 10.18 -29.20
CA PHE A 356 -11.11 11.49 -28.59
C PHE A 356 -11.11 12.61 -29.64
N SER A 357 -11.93 13.64 -29.43
CA SER A 357 -12.13 14.70 -30.43
C SER A 357 -10.90 15.61 -30.65
N PRO A 358 -10.07 15.93 -29.64
CA PRO A 358 -8.81 16.65 -29.84
C PRO A 358 -7.84 15.90 -30.73
N ILE A 359 -7.77 14.58 -30.63
CA ILE A 359 -6.90 13.73 -31.45
C ILE A 359 -7.37 13.75 -32.92
N LEU A 360 -8.68 13.70 -33.15
CA LEU A 360 -9.23 13.87 -34.50
C LEU A 360 -8.91 15.22 -35.13
N ALA A 361 -8.65 16.26 -34.31
CA ALA A 361 -8.31 17.58 -34.82
C ALA A 361 -6.83 17.69 -35.23
N THR A 362 -5.96 16.76 -34.83
CA THR A 362 -4.53 16.80 -35.19
C THR A 362 -4.30 16.26 -36.61
N PRO A 363 -3.29 16.77 -37.35
CA PRO A 363 -2.98 16.31 -38.70
C PRO A 363 -2.80 14.79 -38.83
N ASN A 364 -2.04 14.20 -37.91
CA ASN A 364 -1.66 12.78 -37.95
C ASN A 364 -2.47 11.90 -37.00
N LYS A 365 -3.53 12.44 -36.36
CA LYS A 365 -4.39 11.70 -35.43
C LYS A 365 -3.62 11.10 -34.26
N THR A 366 -2.64 11.85 -33.76
CA THR A 366 -1.80 11.44 -32.63
C THR A 366 -1.81 12.45 -31.50
N TRP A 367 -1.68 11.97 -30.27
CA TRP A 367 -1.55 12.76 -29.05
C TRP A 367 -0.29 13.63 -29.02
N ARG A 368 0.78 13.22 -29.73
CA ARG A 368 2.06 13.94 -29.76
C ARG A 368 1.95 15.34 -30.36
N GLU A 369 0.88 15.60 -31.10
CA GLU A 369 0.58 16.89 -31.73
C GLU A 369 -0.28 17.81 -30.86
N LEU A 370 -0.72 17.36 -29.68
CA LEU A 370 -1.43 18.20 -28.71
C LEU A 370 -0.42 18.98 -27.84
N ASP A 371 -0.76 20.24 -27.49
CA ASP A 371 0.10 21.05 -26.62
C ASP A 371 0.20 20.47 -25.20
N PRO A 372 1.39 20.46 -24.58
CA PRO A 372 1.56 20.02 -23.20
C PRO A 372 0.99 21.03 -22.20
N SER A 373 0.56 20.54 -21.03
CA SER A 373 0.17 21.36 -19.89
C SER A 373 0.80 20.80 -18.61
N LEU A 374 1.72 21.55 -18.01
CA LEU A 374 2.40 21.12 -16.77
C LEU A 374 1.41 20.96 -15.60
N GLU A 375 0.44 21.87 -15.50
CA GLU A 375 -0.58 21.85 -14.46
C GLU A 375 -1.46 20.60 -14.57
N VAL A 376 -2.03 20.34 -15.75
CA VAL A 376 -2.88 19.15 -15.94
C VAL A 376 -2.07 17.86 -15.85
N SER A 377 -0.82 17.86 -16.30
CA SER A 377 0.08 16.70 -16.13
C SER A 377 0.37 16.41 -14.66
N ALA A 378 0.50 17.43 -13.80
CA ALA A 378 0.63 17.24 -12.36
C ALA A 378 -0.65 16.64 -11.74
N ILE A 379 -1.84 17.04 -12.20
CA ILE A 379 -3.12 16.46 -11.77
C ILE A 379 -3.23 15.00 -12.23
N VAL A 380 -2.83 14.69 -13.47
CA VAL A 380 -2.77 13.31 -13.98
C VAL A 380 -1.82 12.47 -13.12
N ASP A 381 -0.59 12.92 -12.89
CA ASP A 381 0.38 12.21 -12.05
C ASP A 381 -0.14 11.98 -10.62
N ALA A 382 -0.78 12.99 -10.00
CA ALA A 382 -1.42 12.85 -8.70
C ALA A 382 -2.57 11.83 -8.73
N HIS A 383 -3.38 11.82 -9.78
CA HIS A 383 -4.45 10.85 -9.97
C HIS A 383 -3.89 9.42 -10.12
N LEU A 384 -2.86 9.24 -10.93
CA LEU A 384 -2.18 7.96 -11.14
C LEU A 384 -1.56 7.44 -9.85
N LYS A 385 -0.89 8.30 -9.08
CA LYS A 385 -0.37 7.96 -7.74
C LYS A 385 -1.50 7.55 -6.79
N ARG A 386 -2.65 8.23 -6.84
CA ARG A 386 -3.85 7.86 -6.07
C ARG A 386 -4.34 6.46 -6.45
N ARG A 387 -4.50 6.18 -7.75
CA ARG A 387 -4.92 4.85 -8.23
C ARG A 387 -3.88 3.79 -7.85
N ALA A 388 -2.61 3.98 -8.14
CA ALA A 388 -1.56 3.04 -7.77
C ALA A 388 -1.41 2.82 -6.24
N SER A 389 -2.02 3.68 -5.40
CA SER A 389 -2.12 3.53 -3.94
C SER A 389 -3.50 3.04 -3.45
N GLY A 390 -4.35 2.52 -4.33
CA GLY A 390 -5.66 1.97 -3.95
C GLY A 390 -6.82 2.95 -3.93
N GLY A 391 -6.67 4.12 -4.53
CA GLY A 391 -7.82 4.98 -4.81
C GLY A 391 -8.70 4.38 -5.90
N SER A 392 -10.00 4.22 -5.64
CA SER A 392 -10.96 3.75 -6.63
C SER A 392 -11.12 4.71 -7.82
N SER A 393 -11.70 4.18 -8.90
CA SER A 393 -12.15 4.96 -10.04
C SER A 393 -13.22 5.97 -9.65
N VAL A 394 -13.19 7.16 -10.26
CA VAL A 394 -14.23 8.17 -10.12
C VAL A 394 -15.46 7.92 -11.00
N ILE A 395 -15.32 7.10 -12.05
CA ILE A 395 -16.37 6.77 -13.03
C ILE A 395 -16.83 5.31 -12.97
N LEU A 396 -16.34 4.56 -11.98
CA LEU A 396 -16.47 3.13 -11.92
C LEU A 396 -15.82 2.44 -13.15
N GLY A 397 -16.47 1.43 -13.72
CA GLY A 397 -16.00 0.74 -14.93
C GLY A 397 -16.44 1.39 -16.25
N ALA A 398 -16.96 2.62 -16.23
CA ALA A 398 -17.50 3.25 -17.44
C ALA A 398 -16.42 3.45 -18.51
N MET A 399 -16.77 3.20 -19.77
CA MET A 399 -15.88 3.33 -20.93
C MET A 399 -16.36 4.34 -21.96
N HIS A 400 -17.59 4.80 -21.82
CA HIS A 400 -18.19 5.77 -22.73
C HIS A 400 -18.46 7.04 -21.97
N PHE A 401 -18.13 8.16 -22.59
CA PHE A 401 -18.55 9.45 -22.13
C PHE A 401 -18.89 10.35 -23.31
N PHE A 402 -19.78 11.31 -23.08
CA PHE A 402 -20.10 12.31 -24.08
C PHE A 402 -20.64 13.59 -23.44
N ASN A 403 -20.63 14.66 -24.23
CA ASN A 403 -21.30 15.90 -23.90
C ASN A 403 -22.65 15.95 -24.63
N PRO A 404 -23.80 15.87 -23.93
CA PRO A 404 -25.13 15.87 -24.55
C PRO A 404 -25.51 17.19 -25.21
N HIS A 405 -24.74 18.26 -25.00
CA HIS A 405 -24.92 19.55 -25.66
C HIS A 405 -24.06 19.70 -26.93
N ALA A 406 -23.08 18.83 -27.14
CA ALA A 406 -22.16 18.88 -28.27
C ALA A 406 -22.28 17.68 -29.22
N SER A 407 -22.77 16.54 -28.72
CA SER A 407 -22.88 15.29 -29.48
C SER A 407 -24.08 14.47 -29.01
N ASN A 408 -24.58 13.58 -29.86
CA ASN A 408 -25.67 12.67 -29.52
C ASN A 408 -25.42 11.30 -30.18
N PRO A 409 -24.44 10.53 -29.68
CA PRO A 409 -24.22 9.18 -30.18
C PRO A 409 -25.46 8.31 -29.91
N ASP A 410 -25.67 7.26 -30.70
CA ASP A 410 -26.85 6.38 -30.59
C ASP A 410 -26.99 5.74 -29.19
N TRP A 411 -25.87 5.56 -28.48
CA TRP A 411 -25.82 5.07 -27.11
C TRP A 411 -25.92 6.17 -26.03
N GLY A 412 -25.86 7.45 -26.43
CA GLY A 412 -25.78 8.60 -25.52
C GLY A 412 -27.04 8.78 -24.67
N ALA A 413 -28.22 8.46 -25.19
CA ALA A 413 -29.47 8.56 -24.44
C ALA A 413 -29.45 7.72 -23.16
N GLU A 414 -28.89 6.50 -23.22
CA GLU A 414 -28.76 5.61 -22.06
C GLU A 414 -27.75 6.16 -21.05
N VAL A 415 -26.56 6.55 -21.51
CA VAL A 415 -25.51 7.12 -20.64
C VAL A 415 -26.00 8.42 -19.97
N ARG A 416 -26.83 9.22 -20.64
CA ARG A 416 -27.43 10.41 -20.04
C ARG A 416 -28.49 10.09 -18.99
N ALA A 417 -29.28 9.04 -19.22
CA ALA A 417 -30.29 8.58 -18.27
C ALA A 417 -29.67 7.94 -17.01
N HIS A 418 -28.54 7.23 -17.19
CA HIS A 418 -27.88 6.44 -16.16
C HIS A 418 -26.36 6.68 -16.11
N PRO A 419 -25.89 7.93 -15.87
CA PRO A 419 -24.47 8.19 -15.77
C PRO A 419 -23.91 7.59 -14.47
N THR A 420 -22.74 6.96 -14.55
CA THR A 420 -21.96 6.59 -13.36
C THR A 420 -21.27 7.81 -12.76
N PHE A 421 -20.97 8.81 -13.60
CA PHE A 421 -20.30 10.03 -13.19
C PHE A 421 -20.64 11.18 -14.15
N ILE A 422 -20.73 12.40 -13.62
CA ILE A 422 -20.92 13.63 -14.40
C ILE A 422 -19.77 14.58 -14.04
N GLY A 423 -18.89 14.85 -15.00
CA GLY A 423 -17.79 15.80 -14.86
C GLY A 423 -18.14 17.17 -15.46
N GLY A 424 -17.57 18.24 -14.91
CA GLY A 424 -17.85 19.61 -15.36
C GLY A 424 -19.10 20.20 -14.69
N ASN A 425 -19.86 21.02 -15.43
CA ASN A 425 -21.08 21.64 -14.91
C ASN A 425 -22.30 21.31 -15.79
N PRO A 426 -23.26 20.49 -15.29
CA PRO A 426 -24.41 20.02 -16.05
C PRO A 426 -25.40 21.11 -16.46
N ASP A 427 -25.35 22.29 -15.83
CA ASP A 427 -26.17 23.44 -16.20
C ASP A 427 -25.56 24.23 -17.38
N THR A 428 -24.42 23.78 -17.89
CA THR A 428 -23.67 24.45 -18.96
C THR A 428 -23.36 23.50 -20.11
N LYS A 429 -22.81 24.05 -21.19
CA LYS A 429 -22.32 23.26 -22.33
C LYS A 429 -20.97 22.57 -22.07
N SER A 430 -20.41 22.65 -20.86
CA SER A 430 -19.10 22.09 -20.51
C SER A 430 -19.30 20.98 -19.47
N VAL A 431 -19.77 19.82 -19.94
CA VAL A 431 -20.12 18.66 -19.10
C VAL A 431 -19.84 17.36 -19.83
N HIS A 432 -19.34 16.36 -19.12
CA HIS A 432 -19.20 14.97 -19.60
C HIS A 432 -20.08 14.05 -18.75
N TYR A 433 -20.91 13.25 -19.43
CA TYR A 433 -21.67 12.16 -18.82
C TYR A 433 -20.92 10.86 -19.12
N HIS A 434 -20.39 10.20 -18.09
CA HIS A 434 -19.73 8.90 -18.18
C HIS A 434 -20.71 7.80 -17.79
N GLY A 435 -20.67 6.66 -18.48
CA GLY A 435 -21.53 5.52 -18.11
C GLY A 435 -21.39 4.30 -19.00
N PHE A 436 -22.36 3.41 -18.87
CA PHE A 436 -22.45 2.14 -19.57
C PHE A 436 -23.56 2.19 -20.62
N PRO A 437 -23.25 2.05 -21.91
CA PRO A 437 -24.30 1.93 -22.92
C PRO A 437 -24.97 0.55 -22.88
N ARG A 438 -25.99 0.32 -23.70
CA ARG A 438 -26.46 -1.05 -24.00
C ARG A 438 -25.86 -1.53 -25.31
N LYS A 439 -25.38 -2.77 -25.34
CA LYS A 439 -24.91 -3.44 -26.56
C LYS A 439 -25.79 -4.66 -26.82
N GLY A 440 -26.49 -4.68 -27.96
CA GLY A 440 -27.37 -5.80 -28.34
C GLY A 440 -28.55 -6.04 -27.38
N GLY A 441 -29.04 -5.01 -26.66
CA GLY A 441 -30.13 -5.13 -25.69
C GLY A 441 -29.71 -5.55 -24.28
N SER A 442 -28.46 -5.96 -24.07
CA SER A 442 -27.86 -6.19 -22.75
C SER A 442 -27.12 -4.97 -22.21
N PHE A 443 -27.13 -4.80 -20.89
CA PHE A 443 -26.28 -3.82 -20.21
C PHE A 443 -24.81 -4.14 -20.43
N TYR A 444 -24.01 -3.11 -20.69
CA TYR A 444 -22.56 -3.25 -20.74
C TYR A 444 -22.04 -3.80 -19.41
N LYS A 445 -21.15 -4.79 -19.47
CA LYS A 445 -20.49 -5.35 -18.27
C LYS A 445 -19.23 -4.55 -17.96
N PRO A 446 -18.96 -4.18 -16.70
CA PRO A 446 -17.66 -3.59 -16.35
C PRO A 446 -16.51 -4.44 -16.92
N PRO A 447 -15.37 -3.83 -17.28
CA PRO A 447 -14.21 -4.54 -17.84
C PRO A 447 -13.66 -5.62 -16.89
N GLY A 448 -12.63 -6.35 -17.32
CA GLY A 448 -11.96 -7.30 -16.43
C GLY A 448 -11.32 -6.60 -15.22
N PRO A 449 -11.00 -7.34 -14.15
CA PRO A 449 -10.16 -6.79 -13.10
C PRO A 449 -8.78 -6.41 -13.68
N TYR A 450 -8.13 -5.40 -13.12
CA TYR A 450 -6.83 -4.91 -13.60
C TYR A 450 -5.92 -4.41 -12.47
N VAL A 451 -4.62 -4.28 -12.72
CA VAL A 451 -3.65 -3.68 -11.82
C VAL A 451 -3.12 -2.40 -12.45
N ILE A 452 -3.09 -1.30 -11.72
CA ILE A 452 -2.36 -0.10 -12.16
C ILE A 452 -1.03 -0.07 -11.45
N PHE A 453 0.06 0.07 -12.20
CA PHE A 453 1.39 0.39 -11.73
C PHE A 453 1.78 1.80 -12.17
N HIS A 454 2.10 2.66 -11.22
CA HIS A 454 2.61 4.00 -11.49
C HIS A 454 3.55 4.45 -10.39
N ALA A 455 4.67 5.08 -10.77
CA ALA A 455 5.69 5.54 -9.84
C ALA A 455 6.04 4.47 -8.78
N GLY A 456 6.29 3.24 -9.26
CA GLY A 456 6.63 2.02 -8.50
C GLY A 456 5.74 1.71 -7.30
N ARG A 457 4.47 2.09 -7.41
CA ARG A 457 3.38 1.53 -6.61
C ARG A 457 2.47 0.78 -7.56
N GLY A 458 1.70 -0.15 -7.04
CA GLY A 458 0.58 -0.66 -7.79
C GLY A 458 -0.51 -1.26 -6.94
N HIS A 459 -1.70 -1.34 -7.52
CA HIS A 459 -2.89 -1.76 -6.83
C HIS A 459 -3.83 -2.52 -7.76
N ALA A 460 -4.42 -3.60 -7.26
CA ALA A 460 -5.41 -4.38 -8.00
C ALA A 460 -6.80 -3.73 -7.89
N PHE A 461 -7.56 -3.83 -8.96
CA PHE A 461 -8.88 -3.26 -9.13
C PHE A 461 -9.83 -4.30 -9.71
N ASN A 462 -11.09 -4.26 -9.26
CA ASN A 462 -12.16 -4.97 -9.94
C ASN A 462 -12.49 -4.25 -11.26
N GLY A 463 -13.34 -4.88 -12.08
CA GLY A 463 -13.82 -4.31 -13.34
C GLY A 463 -14.50 -2.96 -13.23
N ASP A 464 -15.10 -2.65 -12.09
CA ASP A 464 -15.69 -1.34 -11.82
C ASP A 464 -14.66 -0.31 -11.30
N GLY A 465 -13.37 -0.62 -11.35
CA GLY A 465 -12.29 0.25 -10.88
C GLY A 465 -12.25 0.43 -9.36
N SER A 466 -12.98 -0.37 -8.58
CA SER A 466 -12.85 -0.41 -7.12
C SER A 466 -11.57 -1.14 -6.69
N ALA A 467 -10.85 -0.58 -5.72
CA ALA A 467 -9.63 -1.16 -5.18
C ALA A 467 -9.87 -2.52 -4.50
N MET A 468 -9.07 -3.54 -4.84
CA MET A 468 -9.23 -4.91 -4.35
C MET A 468 -8.61 -5.16 -2.96
N ALA A 469 -7.88 -4.20 -2.39
CA ALA A 469 -7.12 -4.42 -1.16
C ALA A 469 -7.78 -4.01 0.16
N ALA A 470 -8.96 -3.41 0.17
CA ALA A 470 -9.62 -3.03 1.44
C ALA A 470 -10.61 -4.09 1.96
N LEU A 471 -10.53 -5.33 1.45
CA LEU A 471 -11.57 -6.35 1.62
C LEU A 471 -11.02 -7.72 2.06
N SER A 472 -9.92 -7.78 2.81
CA SER A 472 -9.69 -8.93 3.69
C SER A 472 -10.70 -8.87 4.84
N VAL A 473 -11.97 -9.17 4.53
CA VAL A 473 -13.02 -9.26 5.55
C VAL A 473 -12.81 -10.60 6.24
N PRO A 474 -12.61 -10.62 7.56
CA PRO A 474 -12.57 -11.84 8.33
C PRO A 474 -13.76 -12.74 7.97
N ALA A 475 -13.50 -13.99 7.60
CA ALA A 475 -14.56 -14.93 7.28
C ALA A 475 -15.24 -15.46 8.56
N GLY A 476 -14.51 -15.51 9.68
CA GLY A 476 -14.99 -15.99 10.97
C GLY A 476 -15.69 -14.91 11.79
N ASP A 477 -16.91 -15.18 12.25
CA ASP A 477 -17.70 -14.24 13.05
C ASP A 477 -17.03 -13.88 14.40
N ASP A 478 -16.26 -14.80 14.99
CA ASP A 478 -15.46 -14.55 16.19
C ASP A 478 -14.35 -13.51 15.95
N GLU A 479 -13.70 -13.58 14.80
CA GLU A 479 -12.65 -12.66 14.39
C GLU A 479 -13.24 -11.27 14.08
N VAL A 480 -14.37 -11.22 13.35
CA VAL A 480 -15.14 -9.98 13.15
C VAL A 480 -15.49 -9.35 14.48
N THR A 481 -16.01 -10.14 15.43
CA THR A 481 -16.39 -9.65 16.77
C THR A 481 -15.19 -9.12 17.55
N LYS A 482 -14.03 -9.79 17.45
CA LYS A 482 -12.78 -9.32 18.06
C LYS A 482 -12.34 -7.98 17.49
N LEU A 483 -12.35 -7.81 16.16
CA LEU A 483 -11.97 -6.56 15.50
C LEU A 483 -12.97 -5.43 15.76
N LEU A 484 -14.27 -5.74 15.81
CA LEU A 484 -15.28 -4.76 16.22
C LEU A 484 -15.02 -4.25 17.64
N ARG A 485 -14.62 -5.11 18.58
CA ARG A 485 -14.24 -4.68 19.94
C ARG A 485 -13.03 -3.76 19.92
N ASP A 486 -12.04 -4.03 19.07
CA ASP A 486 -10.86 -3.19 18.91
C ASP A 486 -11.20 -1.82 18.31
N HIS A 487 -12.01 -1.77 17.26
CA HIS A 487 -12.50 -0.51 16.66
C HIS A 487 -13.34 0.32 17.63
N ILE A 488 -14.15 -0.33 18.48
CA ILE A 488 -14.87 0.35 19.56
C ILE A 488 -13.89 0.90 20.60
N ALA A 489 -12.87 0.13 20.99
CA ALA A 489 -11.87 0.56 21.97
C ALA A 489 -11.00 1.73 21.47
N LYS A 490 -10.80 1.82 20.15
CA LYS A 490 -10.06 2.90 19.46
C LYS A 490 -10.93 4.08 19.04
N ASP A 491 -12.18 4.14 19.48
CA ASP A 491 -13.16 5.19 19.10
C ASP A 491 -13.43 5.30 17.59
N LYS A 492 -13.12 4.28 16.78
CA LYS A 492 -13.47 4.19 15.35
C LYS A 492 -14.96 3.89 15.14
N ILE A 493 -15.59 3.24 16.12
CA ILE A 493 -17.03 3.02 16.18
C ILE A 493 -17.57 3.65 17.47
N ARG A 494 -18.47 4.61 17.31
CA ARG A 494 -19.18 5.27 18.42
C ARG A 494 -20.66 4.94 18.37
N PHE A 495 -21.34 5.17 19.48
CA PHE A 495 -22.76 4.90 19.63
C PHE A 495 -23.48 6.12 20.16
N GLN A 496 -24.64 6.44 19.59
CA GLN A 496 -25.57 7.39 20.20
C GLN A 496 -26.24 6.73 21.42
N PRO A 497 -26.77 7.53 22.38
CA PRO A 497 -27.56 6.98 23.47
C PRO A 497 -28.79 6.21 22.95
N PRO A 498 -29.11 5.03 23.50
CA PRO A 498 -28.43 4.32 24.60
C PRO A 498 -27.23 3.46 24.12
N LYS A 499 -26.01 3.88 24.52
CA LYS A 499 -24.75 3.32 23.99
C LYS A 499 -24.59 1.81 24.20
N ASP A 500 -24.84 1.33 25.42
CA ASP A 500 -24.64 -0.08 25.77
C ASP A 500 -25.61 -1.02 25.03
N LYS A 501 -26.80 -0.51 24.70
CA LYS A 501 -27.78 -1.25 23.90
C LYS A 501 -27.26 -1.48 22.49
N PHE A 502 -26.84 -0.43 21.77
CA PHE A 502 -26.33 -0.60 20.40
C PHE A 502 -25.01 -1.37 20.37
N ARG A 503 -24.15 -1.17 21.37
CA ARG A 503 -22.92 -1.96 21.52
C ARG A 503 -23.21 -3.45 21.67
N SER A 504 -24.15 -3.84 22.54
CA SER A 504 -24.49 -5.25 22.74
C SER A 504 -25.18 -5.87 21.52
N MET A 505 -26.06 -5.12 20.84
CA MET A 505 -26.66 -5.55 19.57
C MET A 505 -25.61 -5.80 18.49
N LEU A 506 -24.65 -4.89 18.31
CA LEU A 506 -23.58 -5.04 17.33
C LEU A 506 -22.72 -6.27 17.63
N LEU A 507 -22.35 -6.48 18.89
CA LEU A 507 -21.46 -7.56 19.30
C LEU A 507 -22.16 -8.93 19.47
N GLY A 508 -23.44 -9.05 19.13
CA GLY A 508 -24.16 -10.32 19.22
C GLY A 508 -24.58 -10.73 20.63
N THR A 509 -24.55 -9.80 21.59
CA THR A 509 -24.88 -10.06 23.00
C THR A 509 -26.14 -9.33 23.46
N GLY A 510 -26.91 -8.75 22.53
CA GLY A 510 -28.10 -7.95 22.83
C GLY A 510 -29.33 -8.80 23.13
N THR A 511 -30.09 -8.45 24.16
CA THR A 511 -31.35 -9.12 24.53
C THR A 511 -32.53 -8.73 23.64
N ASP A 512 -32.46 -7.54 23.03
CA ASP A 512 -33.50 -6.98 22.16
C ASP A 512 -33.31 -7.37 20.68
N GLY A 513 -32.50 -8.41 20.43
CA GLY A 513 -31.99 -8.80 19.12
C GLY A 513 -30.53 -8.44 18.92
N SER A 514 -29.94 -8.93 17.83
CA SER A 514 -28.53 -8.75 17.51
C SER A 514 -28.33 -8.52 16.02
N ALA A 515 -27.27 -7.81 15.67
CA ALA A 515 -26.81 -7.71 14.29
C ALA A 515 -26.49 -9.12 13.75
N THR A 516 -26.92 -9.39 12.53
CA THR A 516 -26.52 -10.60 11.80
C THR A 516 -25.00 -10.60 11.54
N PRO A 517 -24.37 -11.77 11.32
CA PRO A 517 -22.96 -11.83 10.93
C PRO A 517 -22.63 -10.99 9.69
N SER A 518 -23.52 -10.96 8.69
CA SER A 518 -23.34 -10.12 7.50
C SER A 518 -23.36 -8.63 7.83
N LEU A 519 -24.27 -8.17 8.70
CA LEU A 519 -24.30 -6.77 9.12
C LEU A 519 -23.06 -6.40 9.94
N ARG A 520 -22.59 -7.29 10.82
CA ARG A 520 -21.35 -7.09 11.58
C ARG A 520 -20.14 -6.89 10.66
N ARG A 521 -20.02 -7.71 9.61
CA ARG A 521 -18.96 -7.59 8.60
C ARG A 521 -19.02 -6.25 7.87
N LEU A 522 -20.22 -5.82 7.46
CA LEU A 522 -20.40 -4.51 6.85
C LEU A 522 -19.94 -3.39 7.79
N VAL A 523 -20.44 -3.37 9.04
CA VAL A 523 -20.08 -2.33 10.02
C VAL A 523 -18.57 -2.27 10.28
N LEU A 524 -17.90 -3.43 10.36
CA LEU A 524 -16.44 -3.49 10.47
C LEU A 524 -15.75 -2.81 9.28
N HIS A 525 -16.23 -3.06 8.07
CA HIS A 525 -15.70 -2.43 6.86
C HIS A 525 -15.94 -0.92 6.84
N LEU A 526 -17.18 -0.46 7.14
CA LEU A 526 -17.52 0.97 7.20
C LEU A 526 -16.56 1.73 8.14
N ALA A 527 -16.28 1.16 9.31
CA ALA A 527 -15.37 1.74 10.30
C ALA A 527 -13.88 1.73 9.87
N SER A 528 -13.51 0.78 9.01
CA SER A 528 -12.13 0.63 8.52
C SER A 528 -11.81 1.55 7.36
N VAL A 529 -12.79 1.88 6.51
CA VAL A 529 -12.58 2.74 5.33
C VAL A 529 -12.71 4.24 5.62
N VAL A 530 -13.29 4.61 6.76
CA VAL A 530 -13.35 6.00 7.20
C VAL A 530 -12.09 6.38 7.98
N ASP A 531 -11.47 7.52 7.67
CA ASP A 531 -10.29 7.99 8.39
C ASP A 531 -10.62 8.44 9.82
N THR A 532 -11.86 8.89 10.05
CA THR A 532 -12.37 9.33 11.35
C THR A 532 -13.05 8.18 12.10
N PHE A 533 -14.35 8.28 12.35
CA PHE A 533 -15.19 7.31 13.04
C PHE A 533 -16.58 7.28 12.40
N ILE A 534 -17.28 6.17 12.57
CA ILE A 534 -18.72 6.08 12.33
C ILE A 534 -19.47 6.16 13.67
N GLU A 535 -20.62 6.83 13.68
CA GLU A 535 -21.49 6.88 14.86
C GLU A 535 -22.80 6.13 14.59
N ILE A 536 -22.98 4.98 15.25
CA ILE A 536 -24.17 4.16 15.10
C ILE A 536 -25.32 4.75 15.93
N SER A 537 -26.43 5.05 15.26
CA SER A 537 -27.67 5.58 15.87
C SER A 537 -28.79 4.54 15.99
N SER A 538 -28.71 3.42 15.26
CA SER A 538 -29.72 2.35 15.29
C SER A 538 -29.18 1.03 14.70
N ILE A 539 -29.66 -0.12 15.20
CA ILE A 539 -29.36 -1.47 14.66
C ILE A 539 -30.62 -2.33 14.64
N VAL A 540 -31.15 -2.73 15.80
CA VAL A 540 -32.37 -3.56 15.87
C VAL A 540 -33.56 -2.74 16.35
N ARG A 541 -34.66 -2.74 15.58
CA ARG A 541 -35.92 -2.05 15.89
C ARG A 541 -37.08 -3.06 15.89
N PRO A 542 -37.52 -3.56 17.06
CA PRO A 542 -38.66 -4.47 17.14
C PRO A 542 -39.95 -3.81 16.60
N GLY A 543 -40.72 -4.54 15.77
CA GLY A 543 -42.06 -4.13 15.34
C GLY A 543 -42.14 -3.10 14.21
N GLY A 544 -41.02 -2.77 13.55
CA GLY A 544 -40.96 -1.74 12.51
C GLY A 544 -41.17 -2.22 11.07
N GLY A 545 -41.24 -3.53 10.80
CA GLY A 545 -41.43 -4.08 9.44
C GLY A 545 -40.28 -3.82 8.46
N SER A 546 -39.10 -3.38 8.93
CA SER A 546 -37.91 -3.08 8.12
C SER A 546 -36.75 -4.06 8.40
N PHE A 547 -35.67 -3.96 7.64
CA PHE A 547 -34.43 -4.73 7.85
C PHE A 547 -33.85 -4.61 9.27
N HIS A 548 -34.19 -3.55 10.01
CA HIS A 548 -33.82 -3.43 11.41
C HIS A 548 -34.49 -4.48 12.31
N GLN A 549 -35.70 -4.94 11.99
CA GLN A 549 -36.36 -5.98 12.78
C GLN A 549 -35.58 -7.30 12.72
N LEU A 550 -34.86 -7.54 11.63
CA LEU A 550 -34.09 -8.74 11.37
C LEU A 550 -32.62 -8.61 11.80
N GLY A 551 -32.21 -7.45 12.35
CA GLY A 551 -30.80 -7.17 12.64
C GLY A 551 -29.93 -7.11 11.38
N GLN A 552 -30.54 -6.71 10.26
CA GLN A 552 -29.91 -6.60 8.94
C GLN A 552 -29.64 -5.18 8.52
N ALA A 553 -30.03 -4.17 9.32
CA ALA A 553 -29.75 -2.79 9.01
C ALA A 553 -29.07 -2.03 10.14
N VAL A 554 -28.35 -0.98 9.76
CA VAL A 554 -27.67 -0.03 10.64
C VAL A 554 -27.87 1.39 10.14
N ASP A 555 -28.15 2.31 11.07
CA ASP A 555 -28.19 3.74 10.79
C ASP A 555 -26.92 4.42 11.35
N ILE A 556 -26.28 5.25 10.53
CA ILE A 556 -25.09 6.03 10.90
C ILE A 556 -25.46 7.53 11.01
N GLY A 557 -25.38 8.08 12.23
CA GLY A 557 -25.93 9.40 12.59
C GLY A 557 -25.02 10.61 12.38
N ASN A 558 -23.76 10.45 11.98
CA ASN A 558 -22.81 11.56 11.75
C ASN A 558 -22.63 11.86 10.26
N GLU A 559 -23.55 12.62 9.67
CA GLU A 559 -23.64 12.89 8.22
C GLU A 559 -22.39 13.52 7.59
N ASP A 560 -21.57 14.21 8.38
CA ASP A 560 -20.29 14.76 7.93
C ASP A 560 -19.33 13.67 7.43
N VAL A 561 -19.53 12.43 7.88
CA VAL A 561 -18.81 11.25 7.38
C VAL A 561 -19.25 10.84 5.97
N ALA A 562 -20.48 11.16 5.57
CA ALA A 562 -21.09 10.64 4.34
C ALA A 562 -20.27 10.99 3.09
N GLY A 563 -19.73 12.20 3.03
CA GLY A 563 -18.91 12.67 1.91
C GLY A 563 -17.60 11.88 1.74
N LYS A 564 -17.09 11.27 2.81
CA LYS A 564 -15.87 10.45 2.80
C LYS A 564 -16.17 8.96 2.70
N LEU A 565 -17.31 8.54 3.27
CA LEU A 565 -17.71 7.14 3.38
C LEU A 565 -18.41 6.64 2.10
N LEU A 566 -19.43 7.34 1.62
CA LEU A 566 -20.28 6.86 0.53
C LEU A 566 -19.53 6.63 -0.78
N PRO A 567 -18.56 7.48 -1.20
CA PRO A 567 -17.76 7.19 -2.40
C PRO A 567 -16.94 5.90 -2.32
N LYS A 568 -16.67 5.39 -1.11
CA LYS A 568 -15.92 4.14 -0.90
C LYS A 568 -16.82 2.91 -0.76
N VAL A 569 -18.10 3.09 -0.42
CA VAL A 569 -19.01 2.01 -0.03
C VAL A 569 -20.18 1.84 -1.00
N ALA A 570 -20.73 2.94 -1.53
CA ALA A 570 -21.83 2.91 -2.49
C ALA A 570 -21.32 2.63 -3.92
N VAL A 571 -20.58 1.53 -4.04
CA VAL A 571 -20.00 1.02 -5.28
C VAL A 571 -20.42 -0.44 -5.43
N GLN A 572 -20.74 -0.86 -6.66
CA GLN A 572 -21.39 -2.16 -6.90
C GLN A 572 -20.56 -3.33 -6.35
N SER A 573 -19.23 -3.31 -6.49
CA SER A 573 -18.37 -4.38 -5.93
C SER A 573 -18.48 -4.52 -4.41
N VAL A 574 -18.58 -3.42 -3.67
CA VAL A 574 -18.73 -3.42 -2.20
C VAL A 574 -20.15 -3.86 -1.84
N VAL A 575 -21.14 -3.37 -2.59
CA VAL A 575 -22.53 -3.79 -2.46
C VAL A 575 -22.66 -5.30 -2.65
N ASP A 576 -22.04 -5.87 -3.68
CA ASP A 576 -22.06 -7.31 -3.94
C ASP A 576 -21.27 -8.09 -2.88
N ALA A 577 -20.08 -7.63 -2.50
CA ALA A 577 -19.20 -8.30 -1.55
C ALA A 577 -19.80 -8.42 -0.15
N PHE A 578 -20.49 -7.38 0.33
CA PHE A 578 -21.16 -7.40 1.64
C PHE A 578 -22.63 -7.78 1.55
N GLY A 579 -23.14 -8.07 0.34
CA GLY A 579 -24.55 -8.31 0.12
C GLY A 579 -25.41 -7.14 0.61
N ILE A 580 -24.97 -5.89 0.39
CA ILE A 580 -25.74 -4.70 0.73
C ILE A 580 -27.00 -4.71 -0.12
N ASP A 581 -28.15 -4.68 0.53
CA ASP A 581 -29.44 -4.62 -0.15
C ASP A 581 -29.87 -3.17 -0.37
N GLU A 582 -29.66 -2.33 0.64
CA GLU A 582 -30.15 -0.95 0.63
C GLU A 582 -29.09 0.04 1.13
N ILE A 583 -28.99 1.16 0.43
CA ILE A 583 -28.30 2.37 0.89
C ILE A 583 -29.25 3.54 0.68
N ILE A 584 -29.58 4.28 1.74
CA ILE A 584 -30.40 5.51 1.65
C ILE A 584 -29.68 6.66 2.34
N PHE A 585 -29.43 7.72 1.58
CA PHE A 585 -28.89 8.98 2.10
C PHE A 585 -29.31 10.18 1.24
N ASP A 586 -29.54 11.33 1.89
CA ASP A 586 -29.72 12.61 1.19
C ASP A 586 -28.36 13.19 0.75
N SER A 587 -27.93 12.79 -0.45
CA SER A 587 -26.67 13.23 -1.06
C SER A 587 -26.55 14.75 -1.22
N ARG A 588 -27.66 15.52 -1.21
CA ARG A 588 -27.64 16.99 -1.29
C ARG A 588 -26.89 17.61 -0.12
N LYS A 589 -26.90 16.96 1.04
CA LYS A 589 -26.23 17.43 2.27
C LYS A 589 -24.71 17.49 2.17
N ILE A 590 -24.13 16.77 1.22
CA ILE A 590 -22.69 16.75 0.94
C ILE A 590 -22.37 17.39 -0.43
N GLY A 591 -23.27 18.22 -0.95
CA GLY A 591 -23.08 18.93 -2.22
C GLY A 591 -23.19 18.02 -3.46
N GLN A 592 -23.84 16.86 -3.33
CA GLN A 592 -23.97 15.88 -4.42
C GLN A 592 -25.41 15.80 -4.94
N LYS A 593 -25.58 15.29 -6.16
CA LYS A 593 -26.91 15.07 -6.76
C LYS A 593 -27.72 14.08 -5.91
N THR A 594 -29.01 14.34 -5.73
CA THR A 594 -29.94 13.42 -5.06
C THR A 594 -29.83 12.01 -5.66
N ASN A 595 -29.89 10.98 -4.82
CA ASN A 595 -29.78 9.56 -5.19
C ASN A 595 -28.43 9.11 -5.76
N ARG A 596 -27.36 9.94 -5.73
CA ARG A 596 -26.04 9.55 -6.25
C ARG A 596 -25.52 8.23 -5.65
N PHE A 597 -25.75 8.00 -4.36
CA PHE A 597 -25.17 6.87 -3.62
C PHE A 597 -26.19 5.81 -3.20
N ASN A 598 -27.42 5.90 -3.70
CA ASN A 598 -28.51 5.09 -3.18
C ASN A 598 -28.66 3.77 -3.92
N PHE A 599 -28.94 2.71 -3.17
CA PHE A 599 -29.12 1.35 -3.66
C PHE A 599 -30.41 0.76 -3.08
N ASN A 600 -31.07 -0.11 -3.86
CA ASN A 600 -32.22 -0.92 -3.43
C ASN A 600 -32.15 -2.28 -4.14
N GLY A 601 -32.36 -3.39 -3.42
CA GLY A 601 -32.12 -4.73 -3.92
C GLY A 601 -30.67 -4.96 -4.36
N GLY A 602 -29.72 -4.18 -3.84
CA GLY A 602 -28.31 -4.16 -4.22
C GLY A 602 -28.03 -3.62 -5.62
N SER A 603 -28.91 -2.78 -6.17
CA SER A 603 -28.68 -2.05 -7.43
C SER A 603 -28.89 -0.55 -7.23
N PRO A 604 -28.21 0.34 -8.00
CA PRO A 604 -28.42 1.78 -7.92
C PRO A 604 -29.91 2.13 -8.07
N HIS A 605 -30.42 2.99 -7.19
CA HIS A 605 -31.85 3.27 -7.11
C HIS A 605 -32.13 4.76 -6.86
N SER A 606 -33.19 5.26 -7.50
CA SER A 606 -33.67 6.64 -7.30
C SER A 606 -34.91 6.65 -6.41
N PHE A 607 -34.71 6.83 -5.11
CA PHE A 607 -35.81 7.02 -4.15
C PHE A 607 -36.48 8.38 -4.34
N ASP A 608 -37.77 8.45 -3.98
CA ASP A 608 -38.50 9.71 -3.97
C ASP A 608 -38.08 10.61 -2.79
N ASP A 609 -38.43 11.91 -2.87
CA ASP A 609 -38.09 12.87 -1.82
C ASP A 609 -38.68 12.48 -0.45
N ALA A 610 -39.81 11.77 -0.40
CA ALA A 610 -40.42 11.37 0.87
C ALA A 610 -39.54 10.34 1.59
N THR A 611 -39.06 9.32 0.89
CA THR A 611 -38.12 8.32 1.43
C THR A 611 -36.78 8.96 1.78
N ILE A 612 -36.26 9.85 0.94
CA ILE A 612 -35.00 10.57 1.23
C ILE A 612 -35.13 11.41 2.50
N ASN A 613 -36.22 12.15 2.65
CA ASN A 613 -36.44 13.00 3.81
C ASN A 613 -36.63 12.19 5.11
N GLN A 614 -37.21 10.99 5.05
CA GLN A 614 -37.30 10.07 6.20
C GLN A 614 -35.93 9.61 6.70
N HIS A 615 -34.94 9.54 5.81
CA HIS A 615 -33.55 9.20 6.11
C HIS A 615 -32.65 10.44 6.10
N GLY A 616 -33.26 11.63 6.20
CA GLY A 616 -32.54 12.87 6.05
C GLY A 616 -31.48 13.07 7.12
N ASN A 617 -31.61 12.46 8.29
CA ASN A 617 -30.73 12.68 9.45
C ASN A 617 -29.62 11.61 9.67
N HIS A 618 -29.45 10.64 8.75
CA HIS A 618 -28.50 9.52 8.88
C HIS A 618 -28.21 8.86 7.54
N ILE A 619 -27.21 7.97 7.50
CA ILE A 619 -26.99 7.03 6.39
C ILE A 619 -27.60 5.69 6.78
N HIS A 620 -28.54 5.19 5.99
CA HIS A 620 -29.11 3.85 6.19
C HIS A 620 -28.35 2.83 5.34
N PHE A 621 -27.98 1.71 5.96
CA PHE A 621 -27.46 0.53 5.27
C PHE A 621 -28.25 -0.71 5.68
N ALA A 622 -28.61 -1.55 4.71
CA ALA A 622 -29.15 -2.88 4.96
C ALA A 622 -28.38 -3.97 4.20
N VAL A 623 -28.32 -5.19 4.74
CA VAL A 623 -27.73 -6.36 4.09
C VAL A 623 -28.76 -7.46 3.87
N ARG A 624 -28.56 -8.26 2.84
CA ARG A 624 -29.35 -9.47 2.56
C ARG A 624 -29.12 -10.51 3.65
N SER A 625 -30.15 -11.34 3.87
CA SER A 625 -30.10 -12.53 4.76
C SER A 625 -29.08 -13.55 4.34
#